data_AF-A0A9Q6EH40-F1
#
_entry.id   AF-A0A9Q6EH40-F1
#
_cell.length_a   1.000
_cell.length_b   1.000
_cell.length_c   1.000
_cell.angle_alpha   90.00
_cell.angle_beta   90.00
_cell.angle_gamma   90.00
#
_symmetry.space_group_name_H-M   'P 1'
#
loop_
_entity.id
_entity.type
_entity.pdbx_description
1 polymer ?
#
loop_
_entity_poly.entity_id
_entity_poly.type
_entity_poly.pdbx_seq_one_letter_code
_entity_poly.pdbx_strand_id
1 'polypeptide(L)'
;MLLVSSCSVQARTQQNSSTKASGTTDYPKALALKDGRKQPAEIDVYRQQFQKLEKLCIENDGDLAGMIYTIAKKGKAAGYEWSTNIDTLNSFVQMAESGFERKPARCMEVYLALHKSLQEESSDSSK
;
A
#
# COMPACT_ATOMS: atom_id res chain seq x y z
N MET A 1 -20.86 67.41 10.13
CA MET A 1 -20.85 66.18 9.31
C MET A 1 -19.54 66.15 8.54
N LEU A 2 -18.68 65.18 8.86
CA LEU A 2 -17.78 64.44 7.96
C LEU A 2 -16.84 63.62 8.86
N LEU A 3 -17.23 62.37 9.08
CA LEU A 3 -16.51 61.34 9.82
C LEU A 3 -15.35 60.86 8.95
N VAL A 4 -14.11 61.05 9.40
CA VAL A 4 -12.93 60.48 8.75
C VAL A 4 -12.69 59.10 9.37
N SER A 5 -13.31 58.08 8.78
CA SER A 5 -13.08 56.67 9.11
C SER A 5 -11.69 56.26 8.60
N SER A 6 -10.71 56.20 9.51
CA SER A 6 -9.43 55.56 9.23
C SER A 6 -9.60 54.04 9.23
N CYS A 7 -9.68 53.45 8.04
CA CYS A 7 -9.63 52.01 7.84
C CYS A 7 -8.23 51.49 8.14
N SER A 8 -8.07 50.79 9.26
CA SER A 8 -6.90 49.95 9.53
C SER A 8 -6.86 48.80 8.52
N VAL A 9 -6.15 48.98 7.41
CA VAL A 9 -5.82 47.88 6.49
C VAL A 9 -4.76 47.04 7.17
N GLN A 10 -5.22 46.13 8.03
CA GLN A 10 -4.42 45.06 8.58
C GLN A 10 -4.19 44.07 7.43
N ALA A 11 -3.11 44.28 6.68
CA ALA A 11 -2.62 43.34 5.69
C ALA A 11 -2.26 42.04 6.41
N ARG A 12 -3.26 41.17 6.55
CA ARG A 12 -3.12 39.81 7.04
C ARG A 12 -2.33 39.08 5.98
N THR A 13 -1.01 39.05 6.14
CA THR A 13 -0.14 38.14 5.41
C THR A 13 -0.60 36.74 5.77
N GLN A 14 -1.51 36.17 4.98
CA GLN A 14 -1.69 34.74 4.92
C GLN A 14 -0.35 34.20 4.43
N GLN A 15 0.50 33.77 5.36
CA GLN A 15 1.42 32.70 5.06
C GLN A 15 0.55 31.54 4.61
N ASN A 16 0.35 31.45 3.30
CA ASN A 16 0.16 30.18 2.65
C ASN A 16 1.38 29.36 3.02
N SER A 17 1.28 28.61 4.13
CA SER A 17 2.05 27.40 4.31
C SER A 17 1.55 26.45 3.22
N SER A 18 2.01 26.69 1.99
CA SER A 18 2.05 25.69 0.95
C SER A 18 3.13 24.71 1.36
N THR A 19 2.85 23.93 2.41
CA THR A 19 3.49 22.64 2.57
C THR A 19 2.95 21.82 1.41
N LYS A 20 3.57 22.01 0.23
CA LYS A 20 3.59 20.97 -0.79
C LYS A 20 4.27 19.80 -0.09
N ALA A 21 3.48 18.99 0.61
CA ALA A 21 3.84 17.64 0.92
C ALA A 21 3.94 16.95 -0.43
N SER A 22 5.08 17.12 -1.10
CA SER A 22 5.61 16.16 -2.04
C SER A 22 6.03 14.93 -1.23
N GLY A 23 5.07 14.36 -0.50
CA GLY A 23 5.30 13.16 0.27
C GLY A 23 5.22 12.02 -0.73
N THR A 24 6.35 11.47 -1.12
CA THR A 24 6.40 10.10 -1.61
C THR A 24 5.61 9.26 -0.61
N THR A 25 4.55 8.62 -1.09
CA THR A 25 3.69 7.79 -0.23
C THR A 25 4.54 6.67 0.36
N ASP A 26 4.59 6.60 1.69
CA ASP A 26 5.20 5.47 2.41
C ASP A 26 4.23 4.28 2.34
N TYR A 27 4.32 3.53 1.23
CA TYR A 27 3.43 2.41 0.94
C TYR A 27 3.48 1.30 1.99
N PRO A 28 4.65 0.85 2.50
CA PRO A 28 4.70 -0.13 3.57
C PRO A 28 3.91 0.32 4.81
N LYS A 29 4.07 1.58 5.22
CA LYS A 29 3.29 2.14 6.34
C LYS A 29 1.81 2.24 6.02
N ALA A 30 1.44 2.62 4.80
CA ALA A 30 0.04 2.71 4.40
C ALA A 30 -0.68 1.35 4.47
N LEU A 31 -0.01 0.26 4.06
CA LEU A 31 -0.53 -1.10 4.18
C LEU A 31 -0.63 -1.55 5.64
N ALA A 32 0.40 -1.30 6.44
CA ALA A 32 0.39 -1.61 7.87
C ALA A 32 -0.78 -0.95 8.60
N LEU A 33 -1.04 0.33 8.32
CA LEU A 33 -2.15 1.07 8.90
C LEU A 33 -3.52 0.51 8.47
N LYS A 34 -3.64 -0.01 7.24
CA LYS A 34 -4.87 -0.69 6.76
C LYS A 34 -5.14 -2.01 7.48
N ASP A 35 -4.09 -2.67 7.96
CA ASP A 35 -4.17 -3.85 8.84
C ASP A 35 -4.33 -3.48 10.33
N GLY A 36 -4.46 -2.19 10.65
CA GLY A 36 -4.60 -1.71 12.03
C GLY A 36 -3.30 -1.66 12.83
N ARG A 37 -2.15 -1.89 12.19
CA ARG A 37 -0.81 -1.85 12.80
C ARG A 37 -0.35 -0.42 12.95
N LYS A 38 -0.02 -0.02 14.18
CA LYS A 38 0.31 1.38 14.52
C LYS A 38 1.66 1.52 15.19
N GLN A 39 2.17 0.46 15.81
CA GLN A 39 3.46 0.54 16.48
C GLN A 39 4.59 0.57 15.45
N PRO A 40 5.65 1.35 15.68
CA PRO A 40 6.79 1.42 14.75
C PRO A 40 7.39 0.05 14.42
N ALA A 41 7.51 -0.84 15.41
CA ALA A 41 8.04 -2.18 15.21
C ALA A 41 7.14 -3.04 14.29
N GLU A 42 5.82 -2.90 14.38
CA GLU A 42 4.89 -3.62 13.49
C GLU A 42 4.96 -3.08 12.06
N ILE A 43 5.11 -1.76 11.90
CA ILE A 43 5.27 -1.11 10.58
C ILE A 43 6.59 -1.54 9.93
N ASP A 44 7.65 -1.69 10.72
CA ASP A 44 8.98 -2.07 10.23
C ASP A 44 8.96 -3.45 9.55
N VAL A 45 8.13 -4.37 10.02
CA VAL A 45 7.94 -5.68 9.37
C VAL A 45 7.50 -5.52 7.90
N TYR A 46 6.58 -4.58 7.61
CA TYR A 46 6.13 -4.33 6.24
C TYR A 46 7.25 -3.75 5.39
N ARG A 47 8.03 -2.84 5.96
CA ARG A 47 9.19 -2.22 5.27
C ARG A 47 10.22 -3.27 4.90
N GLN A 48 10.54 -4.18 5.82
CA GLN A 48 11.50 -5.26 5.57
C GLN A 48 11.04 -6.19 4.44
N GLN A 49 9.74 -6.52 4.36
CA GLN A 49 9.23 -7.35 3.28
C GLN A 49 9.14 -6.60 1.95
N PHE A 50 8.82 -5.30 1.95
CA PHE A 50 8.89 -4.46 0.75
C PHE A 50 10.31 -4.38 0.18
N GLN A 51 11.30 -4.17 1.04
CA GLN A 51 12.71 -4.18 0.64
C GLN A 51 13.17 -5.51 0.04
N LYS A 52 12.52 -6.63 0.37
CA LYS A 52 12.74 -7.88 -0.33
C LYS A 52 12.11 -7.83 -1.72
N LEU A 53 10.83 -7.46 -1.83
CA LEU A 53 10.16 -7.36 -3.12
C LEU A 53 10.87 -6.42 -4.10
N GLU A 54 11.38 -5.27 -3.65
CA GLU A 54 12.16 -4.35 -4.50
C GLU A 54 13.39 -5.00 -5.15
N LYS A 55 13.97 -6.02 -4.50
CA LYS A 55 15.11 -6.78 -5.05
C LYS A 55 14.66 -7.94 -5.97
N LEU A 56 13.41 -8.36 -5.84
CA LEU A 56 12.83 -9.50 -6.56
C LEU A 56 12.01 -9.06 -7.78
N CYS A 57 11.43 -7.86 -7.73
CA CYS A 57 10.43 -7.35 -8.66
C CYS A 57 10.95 -6.11 -9.40
N ILE A 58 10.52 -5.90 -10.65
CA ILE A 58 10.84 -4.69 -11.41
C ILE A 58 9.83 -3.55 -11.16
N GLU A 59 8.67 -3.88 -10.60
CA GLU A 59 7.60 -2.94 -10.32
C GLU A 59 7.98 -1.97 -9.19
N ASN A 60 7.48 -0.73 -9.27
CA ASN A 60 7.69 0.24 -8.22
C ASN A 60 6.82 -0.06 -6.99
N ASP A 61 7.14 0.55 -5.86
CA ASP A 61 6.44 0.35 -4.58
C ASP A 61 4.93 0.58 -4.66
N GLY A 62 4.49 1.53 -5.49
CA GLY A 62 3.08 1.85 -5.65
C GLY A 62 2.32 0.73 -6.36
N ASP A 63 2.90 0.17 -7.42
CA ASP A 63 2.35 -0.97 -8.14
C ASP A 63 2.34 -2.21 -7.24
N LEU A 64 3.44 -2.50 -6.55
CA LEU A 64 3.54 -3.61 -5.60
C LEU A 64 2.49 -3.49 -4.49
N ALA A 65 2.36 -2.30 -3.88
CA ALA A 65 1.36 -2.05 -2.85
C ALA A 65 -0.08 -2.17 -3.37
N GLY A 66 -0.33 -1.73 -4.59
CA GLY A 66 -1.62 -1.89 -5.26
C GLY A 66 -1.99 -3.36 -5.44
N MET A 67 -1.06 -4.19 -5.92
CA MET A 67 -1.26 -5.63 -6.09
C MET A 67 -1.54 -6.32 -4.75
N ILE A 68 -0.71 -6.07 -3.73
CA ILE A 68 -0.85 -6.65 -2.38
C ILE A 68 -2.21 -6.28 -1.79
N TYR A 69 -2.55 -4.98 -1.78
CA TYR A 69 -3.82 -4.51 -1.22
C TYR A 69 -5.02 -5.13 -1.95
N THR A 70 -4.92 -5.29 -3.26
CA THR A 70 -6.01 -5.84 -4.07
C THR A 70 -6.28 -7.30 -3.75
N ILE A 71 -5.22 -8.12 -3.62
CA ILE A 71 -5.33 -9.54 -3.23
C ILE A 71 -5.86 -9.67 -1.79
N ALA A 72 -5.28 -8.94 -0.83
CA ALA A 72 -5.74 -8.94 0.56
C ALA A 72 -7.23 -8.55 0.66
N LYS A 73 -7.64 -7.49 -0.04
CA LYS A 73 -9.03 -7.04 -0.07
C LYS A 73 -9.96 -8.10 -0.67
N LYS A 74 -9.57 -8.75 -1.77
CA LYS A 74 -10.36 -9.81 -2.41
C LYS A 74 -10.50 -11.04 -1.53
N GLY A 75 -9.40 -11.50 -0.93
CA GLY A 75 -9.42 -12.64 -0.04
C GLY A 75 -10.29 -12.38 1.20
N LYS A 76 -10.19 -11.19 1.81
CA LYS A 76 -11.07 -10.80 2.90
C LYS A 76 -12.54 -10.78 2.50
N ALA A 77 -12.86 -10.29 1.30
CA ALA A 77 -14.23 -10.27 0.78
C ALA A 77 -14.79 -11.69 0.51
N ALA A 78 -13.91 -12.65 0.24
CA ALA A 78 -14.26 -14.07 0.08
C ALA A 78 -14.33 -14.83 1.42
N GLY A 79 -14.06 -14.18 2.56
CA GLY A 79 -14.16 -14.79 3.89
C GLY A 79 -12.88 -15.42 4.43
N TYR A 80 -11.74 -15.26 3.75
CA TYR A 80 -10.47 -15.78 4.23
C TYR A 80 -9.89 -14.91 5.36
N GLU A 81 -9.81 -15.46 6.56
CA GLU A 81 -9.31 -14.74 7.74
C GLU A 81 -7.82 -14.40 7.65
N TRP A 82 -7.04 -15.14 6.85
CA TRP A 82 -5.62 -14.93 6.62
C TRP A 82 -5.31 -13.82 5.59
N SER A 83 -6.32 -13.12 5.07
CA SER A 83 -6.13 -12.11 4.01
C SER A 83 -5.78 -10.72 4.53
N THR A 84 -4.76 -10.62 5.39
CA THR A 84 -4.18 -9.33 5.76
C THR A 84 -3.19 -8.87 4.67
N ASN A 85 -2.85 -7.57 4.67
CA ASN A 85 -1.83 -7.05 3.77
C ASN A 85 -0.45 -7.66 4.08
N ILE A 86 -0.12 -7.92 5.35
CA ILE A 86 1.16 -8.58 5.69
C ILE A 86 1.21 -10.03 5.22
N ASP A 87 0.13 -10.78 5.38
CA ASP A 87 0.09 -12.18 4.94
C ASP A 87 0.23 -12.26 3.42
N THR A 88 -0.49 -11.39 2.71
CA THR A 88 -0.39 -11.28 1.24
C THR A 88 1.02 -10.86 0.80
N LEU A 89 1.62 -9.89 1.48
CA LEU A 89 2.99 -9.45 1.21
C LEU A 89 4.00 -10.58 1.40
N ASN A 90 3.86 -11.38 2.45
CA ASN A 90 4.69 -12.56 2.68
C ASN A 90 4.52 -13.62 1.58
N SER A 91 3.29 -13.89 1.15
CA SER A 91 3.02 -14.79 0.02
C SER A 91 3.66 -14.29 -1.27
N PHE A 92 3.56 -12.99 -1.56
CA PHE A 92 4.23 -12.37 -2.69
C PHE A 92 5.75 -12.59 -2.66
N VAL A 93 6.38 -12.34 -1.50
CA VAL A 93 7.82 -12.56 -1.32
C VAL A 93 8.19 -14.02 -1.58
N GLN A 94 7.48 -14.97 -0.96
CA GLN A 94 7.77 -16.39 -1.12
C GLN A 94 7.63 -16.87 -2.57
N MET A 95 6.57 -16.44 -3.26
CA MET A 95 6.33 -16.81 -4.66
C MET A 95 7.36 -16.16 -5.58
N ALA A 96 7.76 -14.92 -5.33
CA ALA A 96 8.81 -14.25 -6.10
C ALA A 96 10.20 -14.86 -5.83
N GLU A 97 10.50 -15.26 -4.59
CA GLU A 97 11.76 -15.92 -4.22
C GLU A 97 11.89 -17.29 -4.89
N SER A 98 10.82 -18.09 -4.91
CA SER A 98 10.84 -19.47 -5.43
C SER A 98 10.49 -19.60 -6.91
N GLY A 99 9.67 -18.70 -7.45
CA GLY A 99 9.12 -18.80 -8.81
C GLY A 99 10.00 -18.25 -9.92
N PHE A 100 10.93 -17.34 -9.61
CA PHE A 100 11.77 -16.70 -10.62
C PHE A 100 13.17 -17.33 -10.70
N GLU A 101 13.51 -17.87 -11.87
CA GLU A 101 14.87 -18.35 -12.18
C GLU A 101 15.90 -17.21 -12.20
N ARG A 102 15.49 -16.02 -12.62
CA ARG A 102 16.33 -14.81 -12.67
C ARG A 102 15.58 -13.63 -12.07
N LYS A 103 16.30 -12.77 -11.34
CA LYS A 103 15.74 -11.66 -10.56
C LYS A 103 16.55 -10.37 -10.81
N PRO A 104 15.94 -9.19 -10.82
CA PRO A 104 14.51 -8.95 -10.62
C PRO A 104 13.66 -9.40 -11.83
N ALA A 105 12.39 -9.76 -11.58
CA ALA A 105 11.43 -10.19 -12.59
C ALA A 105 10.09 -9.44 -12.47
N ARG A 106 9.11 -9.75 -13.32
CA ARG A 106 7.78 -9.14 -13.25
C ARG A 106 6.91 -9.83 -12.21
N CYS A 107 6.67 -9.16 -11.10
CA CYS A 107 5.78 -9.67 -10.04
C CYS A 107 4.30 -9.63 -10.41
N MET A 108 3.96 -9.10 -11.59
CA MET A 108 2.64 -9.30 -12.21
C MET A 108 2.26 -10.80 -12.33
N GLU A 109 3.21 -11.70 -12.58
CA GLU A 109 2.90 -13.13 -12.69
C GLU A 109 2.46 -13.74 -11.35
N VAL A 110 3.12 -13.32 -10.25
CA VAL A 110 2.72 -13.69 -8.88
C VAL A 110 1.32 -13.17 -8.56
N TYR A 111 1.03 -11.91 -8.92
CA TYR A 111 -0.28 -11.32 -8.75
C TYR A 111 -1.38 -12.10 -9.49
N LEU A 112 -1.15 -12.46 -10.75
CA LEU A 112 -2.11 -13.23 -11.55
C LEU A 112 -2.36 -14.62 -10.97
N ALA A 113 -1.30 -15.30 -10.50
CA ALA A 113 -1.42 -16.60 -9.87
C ALA A 113 -2.28 -16.55 -8.60
N LEU A 114 -1.99 -15.62 -7.67
CA LEU A 114 -2.77 -15.45 -6.44
C LEU A 114 -4.21 -15.03 -6.71
N HIS A 115 -4.43 -14.17 -7.70
CA HIS A 115 -5.78 -13.76 -8.10
C HIS A 115 -6.59 -14.95 -8.60
N LYS A 116 -5.99 -15.80 -9.43
CA LYS A 116 -6.62 -17.00 -9.96
C LYS A 116 -6.96 -18.00 -8.84
N SER A 117 -6.04 -18.27 -7.92
CA SER A 117 -6.28 -19.18 -6.78
C SER A 117 -7.49 -18.74 -5.94
N LEU A 118 -7.64 -17.43 -5.69
CA LEU A 118 -8.82 -16.90 -4.99
C LEU A 118 -10.13 -17.12 -5.75
N GLN A 119 -10.11 -17.10 -7.08
CA GLN A 119 -11.31 -17.36 -7.90
C GLN A 119 -11.69 -18.84 -7.86
N GLU A 120 -10.72 -19.74 -8.01
CA GLU A 120 -10.94 -21.19 -8.00
C GLU A 120 -11.53 -21.65 -6.66
N GLU A 121 -10.93 -21.25 -5.54
CA GLU A 121 -11.42 -21.64 -4.22
C GLU A 121 -12.82 -21.06 -3.90
N SER A 122 -13.13 -19.84 -4.36
CA SER A 122 -14.48 -19.27 -4.21
C SER A 122 -15.56 -20.03 -4.98
N SER A 123 -15.18 -20.65 -6.10
CA SER A 123 -16.08 -21.43 -6.95
C SER A 123 -16.35 -22.84 -6.41
N ASP A 124 -15.39 -23.45 -5.72
CA ASP A 124 -15.57 -24.74 -5.07
C ASP A 124 -16.34 -24.63 -3.74
N SER A 125 -16.22 -23.52 -3.01
CA SER A 125 -17.01 -23.29 -1.79
C SER A 125 -18.51 -23.03 -2.06
N SER A 126 -18.93 -22.90 -3.32
CA SER A 126 -20.31 -22.64 -3.75
C SER A 126 -21.05 -23.88 -4.27
N LYS A 127 -20.45 -25.07 -4.18
CA LYS A 127 -21.05 -26.37 -4.53
C LYS A 127 -21.34 -27.20 -3.28
#